data_AF-A0A254TBU0-F1
#
_entry.id   AF-A0A254TBU0-F1
#
_cell.length_a   1.000
_cell.length_b   1.000
_cell.length_c   1.000
_cell.angle_alpha   90.00
_cell.angle_beta   90.00
_cell.angle_gamma   90.00
#
_symmetry.space_group_name_H-M   'P 1'
#
loop_
_entity.id
_entity.type
_entity.pdbx_description
1 polymer ?
#
loop_
_entity_poly.entity_id
_entity_poly.type
_entity_poly.pdbx_seq_one_letter_code
_entity_poly.pdbx_strand_id
1 'polypeptide(L)'
;MPDVVLRAAVDEVTKEMVDFIKTIDNQIDWIDGVLEFAQPLHTGAIRIEWRTMKKSVLRMPRIVEWRRQKTTGIWSYKDVKNTHLSLKAKFNGDFLEHHHRVVECLSDLDFLLKVRKRAVEMLRLYRLHSRLLMSKNADAIFDVTIRMMEHNVALKSTREERARWLRENPPETRVKKTKRRGAKGGDTTKPEFIETVTLIDEADDIDDNDDDQT
;
A
#
# COMPACT_ATOMS: atom_id res chain seq x y z
N MET A 1 6.86 -10.60 -9.35
CA MET A 1 6.96 -10.07 -7.96
C MET A 1 6.11 -8.80 -7.78
N PRO A 2 4.77 -8.86 -7.84
CA PRO A 2 3.91 -7.67 -7.67
C PRO A 2 3.79 -7.22 -6.20
N ASP A 3 3.85 -8.16 -5.26
CA ASP A 3 3.66 -7.92 -3.83
C ASP A 3 4.79 -7.06 -3.21
N VAL A 4 6.03 -7.20 -3.70
CA VAL A 4 7.18 -6.39 -3.22
C VAL A 4 7.05 -4.92 -3.61
N VAL A 5 6.63 -4.64 -4.85
CA VAL A 5 6.47 -3.27 -5.36
C VAL A 5 5.31 -2.56 -4.67
N LEU A 6 4.19 -3.27 -4.49
CA LEU A 6 3.01 -2.73 -3.81
C LEU A 6 3.32 -2.42 -2.33
N ARG A 7 4.07 -3.28 -1.64
CA ARG A 7 4.49 -3.05 -0.24
C ARG A 7 5.41 -1.84 -0.13
N ALA A 8 6.41 -1.73 -1.01
CA ALA A 8 7.32 -0.60 -1.03
C ALA A 8 6.57 0.74 -1.23
N ALA A 9 5.57 0.77 -2.13
CA ALA A 9 4.75 1.95 -2.34
C ALA A 9 3.90 2.32 -1.10
N VAL A 10 3.32 1.32 -0.43
CA VAL A 10 2.56 1.52 0.81
C VAL A 10 3.45 2.05 1.94
N ASP A 11 4.68 1.55 2.03
CA ASP A 11 5.65 1.97 3.03
C ASP A 11 6.11 3.41 2.79
N GLU A 12 6.35 3.82 1.54
CA GLU A 12 6.75 5.20 1.22
C GLU A 12 5.65 6.20 1.56
N VAL A 13 4.40 5.95 1.15
CA VAL A 13 3.26 6.82 1.52
C VAL A 13 3.06 6.85 3.03
N THR A 14 3.23 5.72 3.71
CA THR A 14 3.16 5.64 5.18
C THR A 14 4.23 6.51 5.83
N LYS A 15 5.44 6.52 5.28
CA LYS A 15 6.57 7.33 5.76
C LYS A 15 6.30 8.81 5.57
N GLU A 16 5.83 9.24 4.39
CA GLU A 16 5.46 10.63 4.12
C GLU A 16 4.37 11.13 5.10
N MET A 17 3.34 10.32 5.34
CA MET A 17 2.29 10.64 6.32
C MET A 17 2.84 10.77 7.75
N VAL A 18 3.78 9.90 8.13
CA VAL A 18 4.42 9.96 9.45
C VAL A 18 5.29 11.21 9.57
N ASP A 19 6.04 11.59 8.53
CA ASP A 19 6.89 12.78 8.54
C ASP A 19 6.05 14.07 8.55
N PHE A 20 4.90 14.07 7.88
CA PHE A 20 3.91 15.14 8.02
C PHE A 20 3.39 15.28 9.46
N ILE A 21 3.06 14.16 10.13
CA ILE A 21 2.67 14.18 11.55
C ILE A 21 3.79 14.72 12.43
N LYS A 22 5.05 14.31 12.21
CA LYS A 22 6.20 14.84 12.95
C LYS A 22 6.37 16.35 12.77
N THR A 23 6.12 16.85 11.57
CA THR A 23 6.18 18.29 11.29
C THR A 23 5.15 19.05 12.14
N ILE A 24 3.93 18.51 12.27
CA ILE A 24 2.91 19.07 13.15
C ILE A 24 3.33 18.96 14.62
N ASP A 25 3.90 17.82 15.04
CA ASP A 25 4.37 17.62 16.42
C ASP A 25 5.44 18.66 16.79
N ASN A 26 6.38 18.95 15.89
CA ASN A 26 7.40 19.99 16.08
C ASN A 26 6.78 21.39 16.20
N GLN A 27 5.74 21.70 15.43
CA GLN A 27 5.02 22.98 15.53
C GLN A 27 4.28 23.10 16.86
N ILE A 28 3.70 22.01 17.35
CA ILE A 28 3.05 21.95 18.67
C ILE A 28 4.09 22.21 19.77
N ASP A 29 5.25 21.58 19.72
CA ASP A 29 6.33 21.79 20.70
C ASP A 29 6.86 23.23 20.65
N TRP A 30 6.95 23.83 19.45
CA TRP A 30 7.30 25.24 19.31
C TRP A 30 6.27 26.16 19.97
N ILE A 31 4.97 25.90 19.79
CA ILE A 31 3.91 26.66 20.47
C ILE A 31 3.99 26.47 21.99
N ASP A 32 4.30 25.27 22.50
CA ASP A 32 4.50 25.08 23.95
C ASP A 32 5.63 25.97 24.50
N GLY A 33 6.73 26.10 23.75
CA GLY A 33 7.83 27.01 24.10
C GLY A 33 7.42 28.49 24.09
N VAL A 34 6.61 28.91 23.12
CA VAL A 34 6.07 30.28 23.08
C VAL A 34 5.10 30.52 24.24
N LEU A 35 4.24 29.54 24.55
CA LEU A 35 3.33 29.58 25.69
C LEU A 35 4.11 29.68 27.01
N GLU A 36 5.20 28.95 27.18
CA GLU A 36 6.07 29.05 28.35
C GLU A 36 6.64 30.45 28.53
N PHE A 37 7.08 31.09 27.43
CA PHE A 37 7.65 32.43 27.46
C PHE A 37 6.60 33.53 27.70
N ALA A 38 5.42 33.40 27.09
CA ALA A 38 4.38 34.43 27.12
C ALA A 38 3.57 34.47 28.43
N GLN A 39 3.76 33.48 29.32
CA GLN A 39 2.99 33.35 30.56
C GLN A 39 3.84 33.70 31.79
N PRO A 40 3.26 34.36 32.80
CA PRO A 40 3.95 34.61 34.05
C PRO A 40 4.30 33.29 34.75
N LEU A 41 5.46 33.28 35.42
CA LEU A 41 6.06 32.14 36.15
C LEU A 41 5.21 31.59 37.32
N HIS A 42 4.03 32.16 37.56
CA HIS A 42 3.19 31.87 38.72
C HIS A 42 2.09 30.84 38.37
N THR A 43 1.39 30.34 39.39
CA THR A 43 0.35 29.30 39.24
C THR A 43 -0.69 29.64 38.18
N GLY A 44 -1.01 28.69 37.31
CA GLY A 44 -1.97 28.85 36.21
C GLY A 44 -1.36 28.78 34.80
N ALA A 45 -0.08 28.41 34.68
CA ALA A 45 0.59 28.25 33.39
C ALA A 45 -0.04 27.13 32.56
N ILE A 46 -0.40 27.47 31.32
CA ILE A 46 -0.93 26.55 30.33
C ILE A 46 0.23 25.92 29.57
N ARG A 47 0.26 24.60 29.51
CA ARG A 47 1.30 23.81 28.83
C ARG A 47 0.67 22.70 28.00
N ILE A 48 1.48 22.09 27.16
CA ILE A 48 1.12 20.95 26.35
C ILE A 48 1.74 19.68 26.96
N GLU A 49 0.89 18.72 27.30
CA GLU A 49 1.33 17.43 27.83
C GLU A 49 1.06 16.31 26.83
N TRP A 50 2.10 15.56 26.48
CA TRP A 50 2.03 14.42 25.58
C TRP A 50 1.60 13.15 26.33
N ARG A 51 0.36 12.70 26.10
CA ARG A 51 -0.18 11.51 26.78
C ARG A 51 -0.39 10.33 25.86
N THR A 52 -0.05 9.14 26.33
CA THR A 52 -0.42 7.90 25.66
C THR A 52 -1.90 7.61 25.88
N MET A 53 -2.69 7.57 24.80
CA MET A 53 -4.10 7.16 24.90
C MET A 53 -4.18 5.65 25.09
N LYS A 54 -5.10 5.17 25.94
CA LYS A 54 -5.40 3.73 26.03
C LYS A 54 -5.74 3.22 24.62
N LYS A 55 -4.96 2.27 24.12
CA LYS A 55 -5.05 1.65 22.76
C LYS A 55 -4.40 2.42 21.60
N SER A 56 -3.66 3.50 21.84
CA SER A 56 -2.88 4.20 20.81
C SER A 56 -1.39 4.07 21.10
N VAL A 57 -0.61 3.66 20.08
CA VAL A 57 0.86 3.74 20.12
C VAL A 57 1.33 5.20 20.05
N LEU A 58 0.53 6.06 19.41
CA LEU A 58 0.85 7.47 19.25
C LEU A 58 0.38 8.27 20.48
N ARG A 59 1.30 9.07 21.03
CA ARG A 59 0.99 10.08 22.05
C ARG A 59 0.05 11.13 21.46
N MET A 60 -0.87 11.64 22.27
CA MET A 60 -1.77 12.73 21.94
C MET A 60 -1.41 13.94 22.80
N PRO A 61 -1.16 15.11 22.19
CA PRO A 61 -0.95 16.34 22.93
C PRO A 61 -2.26 16.79 23.57
N ARG A 62 -2.18 17.25 24.82
CA ARG A 62 -3.30 17.81 25.58
C ARG A 62 -2.89 19.14 26.18
N ILE A 63 -3.82 20.09 26.11
CA ILE A 63 -3.66 21.38 26.76
C ILE A 63 -3.99 21.19 28.25
N VAL A 64 -3.04 21.54 29.11
CA VAL A 64 -3.16 21.41 30.57
C VAL A 64 -2.83 22.72 31.25
N GLU A 65 -3.55 23.04 32.32
CA GLU A 65 -3.25 24.16 33.20
C GLU A 65 -2.61 23.63 34.48
N TRP A 66 -1.37 24.03 34.75
CA TRP A 66 -0.63 23.66 35.96
C TRP A 66 -0.97 24.59 37.12
N ARG A 67 -1.31 24.01 38.25
CA ARG A 67 -1.63 24.71 39.49
C ARG A 67 -0.91 24.09 40.66
N ARG A 68 -0.20 24.93 41.42
CA ARG A 68 0.36 24.57 42.72
C ARG A 68 -0.71 24.74 43.78
N GLN A 69 -1.05 23.66 44.47
CA GLN A 69 -2.02 23.70 45.55
C GLN A 69 -1.43 24.45 46.74
N LYS A 70 -2.09 25.53 47.19
CA LYS A 70 -1.54 26.42 48.25
C LYS A 70 -1.33 25.70 49.59
N THR A 71 -2.18 24.72 49.91
CA THR A 71 -2.17 24.02 51.20
C THR A 71 -1.11 22.92 51.27
N THR A 72 -0.92 22.18 50.20
CA THR A 72 -0.02 21.01 50.17
C THR A 72 1.31 21.30 49.47
N GLY A 73 1.39 22.39 48.69
CA GLY A 73 2.53 22.71 47.85
C GLY A 73 2.67 21.81 46.61
N ILE A 74 1.78 20.83 46.43
CA ILE A 74 1.81 19.83 45.35
C ILE A 74 1.35 20.46 44.03
N TRP A 75 2.06 20.14 42.95
CA TRP A 75 1.64 20.49 41.60
C TRP A 75 0.55 19.53 41.11
N SER A 76 -0.52 20.12 40.63
CA SER A 76 -1.64 19.43 39.99
C SER A 76 -1.87 20.07 38.63
N TYR A 77 -2.46 19.31 37.71
CA TYR A 77 -2.88 19.83 36.42
C TYR A 77 -4.37 19.67 36.22
N LYS A 78 -4.93 20.49 35.33
CA LYS A 78 -6.30 20.35 34.83
C LYS A 78 -6.31 20.37 33.31
N ASP A 79 -6.97 19.40 32.69
CA ASP A 79 -7.20 19.40 31.24
C ASP A 79 -8.05 20.64 30.85
N VAL A 80 -7.54 21.43 29.91
CA VAL A 80 -8.23 22.61 29.38
C VAL A 80 -8.89 22.22 28.07
N LYS A 81 -10.23 22.29 28.02
CA LYS A 81 -11.00 21.95 26.82
C LYS A 81 -11.11 23.09 25.80
N ASN A 82 -10.94 24.34 26.26
CA ASN A 82 -11.21 25.51 25.46
C ASN A 82 -9.91 26.20 25.03
N THR A 83 -9.92 26.75 23.83
CA THR A 83 -8.98 27.75 23.30
C THR A 83 -9.04 29.09 24.04
N HIS A 84 -9.86 29.19 25.09
CA HIS A 84 -10.14 30.42 25.79
C HIS A 84 -9.59 30.38 27.21
N LEU A 85 -8.79 31.39 27.53
CA LEU A 85 -8.40 31.71 28.89
C LEU A 85 -9.63 31.99 29.75
N SER A 86 -9.59 31.53 31.00
CA SER A 86 -10.60 31.91 31.99
C SER A 86 -10.62 33.43 32.19
N LEU A 87 -11.79 34.02 32.49
CA LEU A 87 -11.91 35.46 32.78
C LEU A 87 -10.92 35.90 33.87
N LYS A 88 -10.76 35.06 34.91
CA LYS A 88 -9.82 35.31 36.00
C LYS A 88 -8.37 35.41 35.53
N ALA A 89 -7.97 34.63 34.53
CA ALA A 89 -6.63 34.71 33.95
C ALA A 89 -6.47 35.99 33.12
N LYS A 90 -7.49 36.41 32.36
CA LYS A 90 -7.46 37.63 31.53
C LYS A 90 -7.33 38.92 32.35
N PHE A 91 -7.96 38.97 33.53
CA PHE A 91 -7.96 40.15 34.41
C PHE A 91 -6.84 40.14 35.46
N ASN A 92 -5.92 39.16 35.42
CA ASN A 92 -4.75 39.19 36.29
C ASN A 92 -3.75 40.21 35.76
N GLY A 93 -3.23 41.09 36.62
CA GLY A 93 -2.33 42.19 36.23
C GLY A 93 -1.11 41.70 35.44
N ASP A 94 -0.50 40.60 35.89
CA ASP A 94 0.68 39.99 35.25
C ASP A 94 0.38 39.39 33.87
N PHE A 95 -0.89 39.12 33.58
CA PHE A 95 -1.35 38.52 32.33
C PHE A 95 -1.95 39.55 31.37
N LEU A 96 -2.27 40.76 31.85
CA LEU A 96 -3.01 41.78 31.11
C LEU A 96 -2.28 42.17 29.81
N GLU A 97 -0.95 42.26 29.84
CA GLU A 97 -0.13 42.66 28.68
C GLU A 97 0.08 41.52 27.67
N HIS A 98 0.06 40.26 28.09
CA HIS A 98 0.40 39.11 27.23
C HIS A 98 -0.77 38.20 26.88
N HIS A 99 -1.96 38.43 27.45
CA HIS A 99 -3.12 37.56 27.26
C HIS A 99 -3.51 37.37 25.80
N HIS A 100 -3.37 38.42 24.96
CA HIS A 100 -3.72 38.37 23.55
C HIS A 100 -2.84 37.37 22.79
N ARG A 101 -1.52 37.35 23.05
CA ARG A 101 -0.58 36.40 22.46
C ARG A 101 -0.89 34.97 22.89
N VAL A 102 -1.24 34.78 24.16
CA VAL A 102 -1.62 33.45 24.66
C VAL A 102 -2.90 32.96 23.99
N VAL A 103 -3.90 33.83 23.78
CA VAL A 103 -5.12 33.46 23.04
C VAL A 103 -4.80 33.08 21.58
N GLU A 104 -3.93 33.84 20.92
CA GLU A 104 -3.49 33.55 19.55
C GLU A 104 -2.79 32.18 19.47
N CYS A 105 -1.80 31.94 20.36
CA CYS A 105 -1.14 30.64 20.45
C CYS A 105 -2.10 29.48 20.72
N LEU A 106 -3.12 29.68 21.58
CA LEU A 106 -4.13 28.66 21.85
C LEU A 106 -5.04 28.40 20.64
N SER A 107 -5.33 29.42 19.83
CA SER A 107 -6.08 29.28 18.58
C SER A 107 -5.29 28.48 17.55
N ASP A 108 -4.02 28.84 17.33
CA ASP A 108 -3.12 28.13 16.43
C ASP A 108 -2.91 26.68 16.88
N LEU A 109 -2.77 26.48 18.19
CA LEU A 109 -2.67 25.15 18.77
C LEU A 109 -3.93 24.30 18.49
N ASP A 110 -5.14 24.83 18.68
CA ASP A 110 -6.36 24.08 18.38
C ASP A 110 -6.48 23.72 16.90
N PHE A 111 -6.06 24.60 16.00
CA PHE A 111 -5.93 24.27 14.59
C PHE A 111 -4.96 23.11 14.36
N LEU A 112 -3.74 23.17 14.90
CA LEU A 112 -2.75 22.10 14.78
C LEU A 112 -3.24 20.78 15.38
N LEU A 113 -3.91 20.81 16.54
CA LEU A 113 -4.49 19.62 17.18
C LEU A 113 -5.54 18.96 16.29
N LYS A 114 -6.39 19.74 15.62
CA LYS A 114 -7.38 19.24 14.65
C LYS A 114 -6.71 18.64 13.41
N VAL A 115 -5.73 19.33 12.85
CA VAL A 115 -4.97 18.84 11.68
C VAL A 115 -4.25 17.54 12.01
N ARG A 116 -3.56 17.49 13.16
CA ARG A 116 -2.90 16.29 13.66
C ARG A 116 -3.87 15.13 13.85
N LYS A 117 -5.01 15.37 14.49
CA LYS A 117 -6.05 14.35 14.71
C LYS A 117 -6.52 13.76 13.38
N ARG A 118 -6.75 14.61 12.36
CA ARG A 118 -7.13 14.19 11.02
C ARG A 118 -6.02 13.39 10.34
N ALA A 119 -4.76 13.85 10.41
CA ALA A 119 -3.62 13.16 9.82
C ALA A 119 -3.42 11.76 10.41
N VAL A 120 -3.51 11.62 11.74
CA VAL A 120 -3.42 10.33 12.43
C VAL A 120 -4.56 9.40 12.01
N GLU A 121 -5.79 9.92 11.87
CA GLU A 121 -6.93 9.11 11.42
C GLU A 121 -6.75 8.66 9.96
N MET A 122 -6.27 9.54 9.06
CA MET A 122 -5.98 9.16 7.68
C MET A 122 -4.90 8.10 7.59
N LEU A 123 -3.82 8.22 8.37
CA LEU A 123 -2.78 7.19 8.45
C LEU A 123 -3.33 5.84 8.91
N ARG A 124 -4.22 5.85 9.90
CA ARG A 124 -4.88 4.64 10.40
C ARG A 124 -5.76 3.99 9.32
N LEU A 125 -6.60 4.79 8.65
CA LEU A 125 -7.48 4.32 7.59
C LEU A 125 -6.67 3.78 6.40
N TYR A 126 -5.62 4.49 5.99
CA TYR A 126 -4.72 4.07 4.93
C TYR A 126 -4.11 2.70 5.23
N ARG A 127 -3.51 2.53 6.42
CA ARG A 127 -2.93 1.24 6.84
C ARG A 127 -3.95 0.10 6.84
N LEU A 128 -5.19 0.38 7.26
CA LEU A 128 -6.25 -0.62 7.25
C LEU A 128 -6.63 -1.03 5.82
N HIS A 129 -6.84 -0.05 4.94
CA HIS A 129 -7.22 -0.29 3.54
C HIS A 129 -6.10 -0.99 2.77
N SER A 130 -4.85 -0.56 2.95
CA SER A 130 -3.70 -1.20 2.32
C SER A 130 -3.57 -2.67 2.75
N ARG A 131 -3.75 -2.99 4.04
CA ARG A 131 -3.77 -4.40 4.50
C ARG A 131 -4.88 -5.22 3.87
N LEU A 132 -6.09 -4.65 3.77
CA LEU A 132 -7.23 -5.32 3.15
C LEU A 132 -6.98 -5.58 1.66
N LEU A 133 -6.43 -4.60 0.95
CA LEU A 133 -6.09 -4.72 -0.48
C LEU A 133 -5.03 -5.80 -0.69
N MET A 134 -3.99 -5.82 0.13
CA MET A 134 -2.93 -6.85 0.10
C MET A 134 -3.50 -8.25 0.30
N SER A 135 -4.39 -8.42 1.28
CA SER A 135 -5.05 -9.71 1.54
C SER A 135 -5.87 -10.18 0.34
N LYS A 136 -6.73 -9.31 -0.21
CA LYS A 136 -7.57 -9.66 -1.37
C LYS A 136 -6.73 -9.99 -2.60
N ASN A 137 -5.64 -9.27 -2.82
CA ASN A 137 -4.72 -9.55 -3.93
C ASN A 137 -4.01 -10.89 -3.73
N ALA A 138 -3.63 -11.24 -2.50
CA ALA A 138 -3.04 -12.54 -2.20
C ALA A 138 -4.04 -13.69 -2.49
N ASP A 139 -5.30 -13.53 -2.06
CA ASP A 139 -6.36 -14.52 -2.32
C ASP A 139 -6.61 -14.70 -3.83
N ALA A 140 -6.71 -13.60 -4.58
CA ALA A 140 -6.91 -13.66 -6.03
C ALA A 140 -5.73 -14.31 -6.78
N ILE A 141 -4.48 -14.02 -6.36
CA ILE A 141 -3.28 -14.67 -6.92
C ILE A 141 -3.30 -16.17 -6.63
N PHE A 142 -3.71 -16.57 -5.43
CA PHE A 142 -3.82 -17.96 -5.04
C PHE A 142 -4.87 -18.70 -5.91
N ASP A 143 -6.05 -18.11 -6.11
CA ASP A 143 -7.10 -18.68 -6.95
C ASP A 143 -6.69 -18.83 -8.42
N VAL A 144 -5.96 -17.85 -8.98
CA VAL A 144 -5.41 -17.95 -10.33
C VAL A 144 -4.36 -19.06 -10.40
N THR A 145 -3.52 -19.20 -9.37
CA THR A 145 -2.49 -20.23 -9.31
C THR A 145 -3.12 -21.63 -9.29
N ILE A 146 -4.17 -21.84 -8.51
CA ILE A 146 -4.92 -23.12 -8.50
C ILE A 146 -5.47 -23.41 -9.89
N ARG A 147 -6.17 -22.46 -10.52
CA ARG A 147 -6.74 -22.65 -11.86
C ARG A 147 -5.68 -22.96 -12.92
N MET A 148 -4.51 -22.31 -12.85
CA MET A 148 -3.38 -22.62 -13.73
C MET A 148 -2.83 -24.02 -13.48
N MET A 149 -2.75 -24.48 -12.23
CA MET A 149 -2.31 -25.84 -11.91
C MET A 149 -3.30 -26.88 -12.44
N GLU A 150 -4.61 -26.68 -12.24
CA GLU A 150 -5.67 -27.54 -12.77
C GLU A 150 -5.62 -27.62 -14.30
N HIS A 151 -5.51 -26.48 -14.97
CA HIS A 151 -5.37 -26.43 -16.43
C HIS A 151 -4.11 -27.15 -16.92
N ASN A 152 -2.98 -26.99 -16.23
CA ASN A 152 -1.75 -27.70 -16.57
C ASN A 152 -1.86 -29.22 -16.38
N VAL A 153 -2.60 -29.68 -15.36
CA VAL A 153 -2.90 -31.10 -15.17
C VAL A 153 -3.76 -31.62 -16.32
N ALA A 154 -4.83 -30.88 -16.69
CA ALA A 154 -5.68 -31.23 -17.81
C ALA A 154 -4.90 -31.30 -19.14
N LEU A 155 -4.04 -30.31 -19.43
CA LEU A 155 -3.20 -30.35 -20.64
C LEU A 155 -2.25 -31.55 -20.66
N LYS A 156 -1.71 -31.96 -19.51
CA LYS A 156 -0.87 -33.16 -19.42
C LYS A 156 -1.68 -34.42 -19.68
N SER A 157 -2.88 -34.56 -19.09
CA SER A 157 -3.73 -35.73 -19.34
C SER A 157 -4.14 -35.81 -20.81
N THR A 158 -4.54 -34.69 -21.44
CA THR A 158 -4.88 -34.67 -22.87
C THR A 158 -3.68 -35.01 -23.76
N ARG A 159 -2.46 -34.56 -23.41
CA ARG A 159 -1.23 -34.96 -24.13
C ARG A 159 -0.94 -36.45 -23.99
N GLU A 160 -1.11 -37.00 -22.79
CA GLU A 160 -0.92 -38.43 -22.53
C GLU A 160 -1.96 -39.29 -23.26
N GLU A 161 -3.22 -38.84 -23.30
CA GLU A 161 -4.30 -39.46 -24.06
C GLU A 161 -4.00 -39.41 -25.57
N ARG A 162 -3.59 -38.26 -26.11
CA ARG A 162 -3.17 -38.14 -27.50
C ARG A 162 -1.97 -39.05 -27.82
N ALA A 163 -0.98 -39.11 -26.93
CA ALA A 163 0.15 -40.02 -27.09
C ALA A 163 -0.25 -41.49 -27.00
N ARG A 164 -1.26 -41.84 -26.18
CA ARG A 164 -1.84 -43.19 -26.12
C ARG A 164 -2.56 -43.53 -27.42
N TRP A 165 -3.42 -42.63 -27.90
CA TRP A 165 -4.14 -42.80 -29.17
C TRP A 165 -3.18 -42.99 -30.36
N LEU A 166 -2.10 -42.20 -30.43
CA LEU A 166 -1.08 -42.34 -31.48
C LEU A 166 -0.30 -43.66 -31.41
N ARG A 167 -0.15 -44.28 -30.22
CA ARG A 167 0.44 -45.62 -30.09
C ARG A 167 -0.51 -46.71 -30.58
N GLU A 168 -1.80 -46.53 -30.37
CA GLU A 168 -2.85 -47.46 -30.80
C GLU A 168 -3.19 -47.31 -32.28
N ASN A 169 -3.05 -46.10 -32.82
CA ASN A 169 -3.33 -45.72 -34.21
C ASN A 169 -2.10 -45.05 -34.82
N PRO A 170 -1.01 -45.81 -35.07
CA PRO A 170 0.19 -45.25 -35.66
C PRO A 170 -0.15 -44.66 -37.04
N PRO A 171 0.29 -43.43 -37.34
CA PRO A 171 0.00 -42.81 -38.62
C PRO A 171 0.56 -43.67 -39.76
N GLU A 172 -0.25 -43.88 -40.80
CA GLU A 172 0.22 -44.56 -42.00
C GLU A 172 1.40 -43.77 -42.60
N THR A 173 2.59 -44.36 -42.57
CA THR A 173 3.77 -43.79 -43.21
C THR A 173 3.61 -43.87 -44.72
N ARG A 174 2.96 -42.86 -45.30
CA ARG A 174 2.81 -42.75 -46.75
C ARG A 174 4.12 -42.27 -47.35
N VAL A 175 4.96 -43.21 -47.80
CA VAL A 175 6.20 -42.91 -48.52
C VAL A 175 5.88 -42.21 -49.85
N LYS A 176 5.95 -40.88 -49.88
CA LYS A 176 5.89 -40.11 -51.13
C LYS A 176 7.22 -40.25 -51.86
N LYS A 177 7.31 -41.24 -52.78
CA LYS A 177 8.42 -41.32 -53.75
C LYS A 177 8.35 -40.13 -54.70
N THR A 178 9.02 -39.04 -54.35
CA THR A 178 9.19 -37.89 -55.25
C THR A 178 10.29 -38.19 -56.26
N LYS A 179 9.90 -38.51 -57.49
CA LYS A 179 10.83 -38.71 -58.61
C LYS A 179 11.34 -37.33 -59.08
N ARG A 180 12.45 -36.86 -58.54
CA ARG A 180 13.16 -35.70 -59.10
C ARG A 180 13.70 -36.07 -60.49
N ARG A 181 13.18 -35.41 -61.53
CA ARG A 181 13.80 -35.42 -62.87
C ARG A 181 15.09 -34.62 -62.79
N GLY A 182 16.22 -35.31 -62.81
CA GLY A 182 17.54 -34.69 -62.98
C GLY A 182 17.57 -33.92 -64.31
N ALA A 183 17.96 -32.65 -64.24
CA ALA A 183 18.34 -31.87 -65.41
C ALA A 183 19.50 -32.59 -66.11
N LYS A 184 19.42 -32.70 -67.44
CA LYS A 184 20.45 -33.28 -68.29
C LYS A 184 21.77 -32.52 -68.13
N GLY A 185 22.75 -33.16 -67.54
CA GLY A 185 24.17 -32.82 -67.60
C GLY A 185 24.94 -34.09 -67.32
N GLY A 186 25.68 -34.60 -68.30
CA GLY A 186 26.35 -35.88 -68.21
C GLY A 186 27.48 -35.85 -67.17
N ASP A 187 27.52 -36.85 -66.31
CA ASP A 187 28.69 -37.71 -66.12
C ASP A 187 28.28 -38.94 -65.29
N THR A 188 29.03 -40.03 -65.41
CA THR A 188 28.72 -41.36 -64.89
C THR A 188 28.60 -41.43 -63.36
N THR A 189 27.41 -41.72 -62.83
CA THR A 189 27.22 -42.46 -61.55
C THR A 189 25.77 -42.92 -61.37
N LYS A 190 25.56 -44.11 -60.81
CA LYS A 190 24.22 -44.70 -60.56
C LYS A 190 23.36 -43.76 -59.71
N PRO A 191 22.04 -43.64 -59.95
CA PRO A 191 21.18 -42.85 -59.08
C PRO A 191 21.06 -43.51 -57.71
N GLU A 192 21.63 -42.89 -56.68
CA GLU A 192 21.29 -43.19 -55.29
C GLU A 192 19.87 -42.70 -55.01
N PHE A 193 19.00 -43.62 -54.58
CA PHE A 193 17.72 -43.26 -54.00
C PHE A 193 17.97 -42.67 -52.62
N ILE A 194 17.84 -41.36 -52.47
CA ILE A 194 17.76 -40.74 -51.14
C ILE A 194 16.30 -40.84 -50.69
N GLU A 195 16.00 -41.79 -49.81
CA GLU A 195 14.73 -41.82 -49.07
C GLU A 195 14.70 -40.62 -48.12
N THR A 196 13.86 -39.63 -48.45
CA THR A 196 13.54 -38.53 -47.55
C THR A 196 12.17 -38.81 -46.95
N VAL A 197 12.13 -39.20 -45.68
CA VAL A 197 10.90 -39.36 -44.90
C VAL A 197 10.48 -37.97 -44.42
N THR A 198 9.51 -37.35 -45.07
CA THR A 198 8.84 -36.16 -44.55
C THR A 198 7.58 -36.57 -43.80
N LEU A 199 7.56 -36.31 -42.49
CA LEU A 199 6.33 -36.31 -41.70
C LEU A 199 5.44 -35.19 -42.24
N ILE A 200 4.29 -35.54 -42.79
CA ILE A 200 3.25 -34.56 -43.13
C ILE A 200 2.35 -34.54 -41.91
N ASP A 201 2.52 -33.52 -41.07
CA ASP A 201 1.47 -33.13 -40.14
C ASP A 201 0.34 -32.56 -41.00
N GLU A 202 -0.74 -33.32 -41.18
CA GLU A 202 -2.02 -32.73 -41.57
C GLU A 202 -2.45 -31.85 -40.38
N ALA A 203 -2.05 -30.59 -40.44
CA ALA A 203 -2.66 -29.55 -39.65
C ALA A 203 -4.09 -29.40 -40.19
N ASP A 204 -5.07 -29.86 -39.42
CA ASP A 204 -6.45 -29.46 -39.64
C ASP A 204 -6.52 -27.93 -39.57
N ASP A 205 -6.82 -27.33 -40.71
CA ASP A 205 -7.19 -25.92 -40.83
C ASP A 205 -8.41 -25.69 -39.93
N ILE A 206 -8.21 -25.05 -38.78
CA ILE A 206 -9.30 -24.46 -38.00
C ILE A 206 -9.68 -23.19 -38.76
N ASP A 207 -10.81 -23.29 -39.46
CA ASP A 207 -11.48 -22.20 -40.16
C ASP A 207 -12.01 -21.19 -39.13
N ASP A 208 -11.26 -20.09 -38.95
CA ASP A 208 -11.74 -18.87 -38.30
C ASP A 208 -12.83 -18.24 -39.20
N ASN A 209 -14.07 -18.68 -39.03
CA ASN A 209 -15.22 -17.90 -39.49
C ASN A 209 -15.85 -17.16 -38.30
N ASP A 210 -15.59 -15.85 -38.32
CA ASP A 210 -16.41 -14.81 -37.73
C ASP A 210 -17.90 -15.09 -37.96
N ASP A 211 -18.69 -15.08 -36.90
CA ASP A 211 -20.11 -14.72 -36.99
C ASP A 211 -20.46 -13.80 -35.83
N ASP A 212 -20.24 -12.52 -36.10
CA ASP A 212 -20.83 -11.38 -35.44
C ASP A 212 -22.18 -11.12 -36.14
N GLN A 213 -23.31 -11.55 -35.55
CA GLN A 213 -24.64 -11.04 -35.92
C GLN A 213 -25.55 -10.91 -34.68
N THR A 214 -25.70 -9.64 -34.29
CA THR A 214 -26.90 -8.94 -33.75
C THR A 214 -27.54 -9.41 -32.44
#